data_AF-A0A182F5C3-F1
#
_entry.id   AF-A0A182F5C3-F1
#
_cell.length_a   1.000
_cell.length_b   1.000
_cell.length_c   1.000
_cell.angle_alpha   90.00
_cell.angle_beta   90.00
_cell.angle_gamma   90.00
#
_symmetry.space_group_name_H-M   'P 1'
#
loop_
_entity.id
_entity.type
_entity.pdbx_description
1 polymer ?
#
loop_
_entity_poly.entity_id
_entity_poly.type
_entity_poly.pdbx_seq_one_letter_code
_entity_poly.pdbx_strand_id
1 'polypeptide(L)'
;MKTSGALHCNSFLKGIYTDWANYYLERAKSKRKVSDLSADCRDGLLLAEVIEAVTTFKVPDLVKKPKTAQHMNSTAFFDFGKPLG
;
A
#
# COMPACT_ATOMS: atom_id res chain seq x y z
N MET A 1 -20.83 -27.44 0.48
CA MET A 1 -20.22 -26.94 1.74
C MET A 1 -18.70 -27.05 1.66
N LYS A 2 -17.94 -26.04 1.19
CA LYS A 2 -16.45 -26.02 1.26
C LYS A 2 -15.83 -24.61 1.35
N THR A 3 -16.60 -23.55 1.68
CA THR A 3 -16.10 -22.16 1.61
C THR A 3 -15.69 -21.55 2.96
N SER A 4 -16.05 -22.16 4.10
CA SER A 4 -15.87 -21.54 5.43
C SER A 4 -14.40 -21.38 5.86
N GLY A 5 -13.53 -22.36 5.55
CA GLY A 5 -12.11 -22.31 5.94
C GLY A 5 -11.30 -21.24 5.20
N ALA A 6 -11.54 -21.06 3.90
CA ALA A 6 -10.83 -20.06 3.08
C ALA A 6 -11.20 -18.62 3.46
N LEU A 7 -12.46 -18.40 3.84
CA LEU A 7 -12.94 -17.09 4.33
C LEU A 7 -12.25 -16.71 5.65
N HIS A 8 -12.09 -17.67 6.56
CA HIS A 8 -11.45 -17.44 7.87
C HIS A 8 -9.94 -17.15 7.73
N CYS A 9 -9.25 -17.83 6.81
CA CYS A 9 -7.86 -17.51 6.48
C CYS A 9 -7.72 -16.12 5.83
N ASN A 10 -8.65 -15.74 4.96
CA ASN A 10 -8.61 -14.43 4.30
C ASN A 10 -8.78 -13.28 5.30
N SER A 11 -9.71 -13.41 6.26
CA SER A 11 -9.88 -12.40 7.31
C SER A 11 -8.66 -12.31 8.24
N PHE A 12 -8.03 -13.44 8.56
CA PHE A 12 -6.84 -13.45 9.40
C PHE A 12 -5.63 -12.79 8.72
N LEU A 13 -5.36 -13.14 7.45
CA LEU A 13 -4.27 -12.52 6.68
C LEU A 13 -4.48 -11.01 6.50
N LYS A 14 -5.73 -10.59 6.25
CA LYS A 14 -6.07 -9.16 6.19
C LYS A 14 -5.72 -8.44 7.49
N GLY A 15 -6.00 -9.05 8.64
CA GLY A 15 -5.62 -8.51 9.95
C GLY A 15 -4.11 -8.29 10.06
N ILE A 16 -3.32 -9.32 9.74
CA ILE A 16 -1.84 -9.25 9.79
C ILE A 16 -1.30 -8.09 8.92
N TYR A 17 -1.75 -7.99 7.67
CA TYR A 17 -1.26 -6.93 6.77
C TYR A 17 -1.74 -5.54 7.18
N THR A 18 -2.94 -5.44 7.77
CA THR A 18 -3.48 -4.18 8.29
C THR A 18 -2.66 -3.70 9.49
N ASP A 19 -2.39 -4.59 10.45
CA ASP A 19 -1.63 -4.28 11.65
C ASP A 19 -0.17 -3.95 11.31
N TRP A 20 0.45 -4.72 10.41
CA TRP A 20 1.80 -4.45 9.93
C TRP A 20 1.91 -3.08 9.25
N ALA A 21 0.98 -2.75 8.35
CA ALA A 21 0.98 -1.44 7.69
C ALA A 21 0.78 -0.30 8.69
N ASN A 22 -0.18 -0.44 9.62
CA ASN A 22 -0.45 0.56 10.65
C ASN A 22 0.73 0.79 11.59
N TYR A 23 1.47 -0.26 11.96
CA TYR A 23 2.70 -0.14 12.75
C TYR A 23 3.72 0.80 12.08
N TYR A 24 3.97 0.64 10.78
CA TYR A 24 4.93 1.50 10.07
C TYR A 24 4.39 2.92 9.86
N LEU A 25 3.10 3.07 9.55
CA LEU A 25 2.46 4.38 9.41
C LEU A 25 2.52 5.19 10.71
N GLU A 26 2.25 4.56 11.86
CA GLU A 26 2.37 5.18 13.17
C GLU A 26 3.82 5.60 13.47
N ARG A 27 4.79 4.72 13.18
CA ARG A 27 6.22 5.01 13.34
C ARG A 27 6.67 6.21 12.49
N ALA A 28 6.11 6.35 11.29
CA ALA A 28 6.34 7.48 10.39
C ALA A 28 5.52 8.73 10.73
N LYS A 29 4.70 8.69 11.80
CA LYS A 29 3.75 9.76 12.19
C LYS A 29 2.78 10.15 11.06
N SER A 30 2.38 9.15 10.26
CA SER A 30 1.36 9.33 9.23
C SER A 30 0.03 9.75 9.85
N LYS A 31 -0.74 10.55 9.11
CA LYS A 31 -2.13 10.86 9.46
C LYS A 31 -3.12 9.81 8.96
N ARG A 32 -2.64 8.84 8.18
CA ARG A 32 -3.47 7.79 7.58
C ARG A 32 -3.42 6.53 8.43
N LYS A 33 -4.52 5.79 8.40
CA LYS A 33 -4.67 4.49 9.06
C LYS A 33 -5.35 3.54 8.08
N VAL A 34 -4.87 2.31 8.03
CA VAL A 34 -5.50 1.23 7.26
C VAL A 34 -6.66 0.68 8.07
N SER A 35 -7.84 0.71 7.46
CA SER A 35 -9.10 0.18 7.98
C SER A 35 -9.65 -0.91 7.07
N ASP A 36 -9.49 -0.75 5.76
CA ASP A 36 -9.74 -1.74 4.73
C ASP A 36 -8.60 -1.68 3.72
N LEU A 37 -7.70 -2.66 3.79
CA LEU A 37 -6.50 -2.72 2.94
C LEU A 37 -6.84 -2.64 1.44
N SER A 38 -7.98 -3.18 1.01
CA SER A 38 -8.37 -3.17 -0.41
C SER A 38 -8.89 -1.82 -0.87
N ALA A 39 -9.66 -1.14 -0.02
CA ALA A 39 -10.22 0.18 -0.34
C ALA A 39 -9.16 1.28 -0.17
N ASP A 40 -8.39 1.23 0.91
CA ASP A 40 -7.46 2.30 1.30
C ASP A 40 -6.22 2.35 0.38
N CYS A 41 -5.85 1.23 -0.24
CA CYS A 41 -4.73 1.15 -1.19
C CYS A 41 -5.13 1.41 -2.65
N ARG A 42 -6.42 1.67 -2.95
CA ARG A 42 -6.95 1.71 -4.32
C ARG A 42 -6.30 2.77 -5.22
N ASP A 43 -5.93 3.91 -4.65
CA ASP A 43 -5.31 5.03 -5.38
C ASP A 43 -3.78 4.99 -5.38
N GLY A 44 -3.18 3.98 -4.75
CA GLY A 44 -1.73 3.80 -4.64
C GLY A 44 -1.04 4.72 -3.62
N LEU A 45 -1.71 5.76 -3.10
CA LEU A 45 -1.07 6.73 -2.19
C LEU A 45 -0.75 6.11 -0.83
N LEU A 46 -1.64 5.25 -0.31
CA LEU A 46 -1.43 4.63 1.00
C LEU A 46 -0.27 3.64 0.90
N LEU A 47 -0.26 2.87 -0.19
CA LEU A 47 0.80 1.92 -0.46
C LEU A 47 2.15 2.62 -0.57
N ALA A 48 2.22 3.75 -1.28
CA ALA A 48 3.44 4.55 -1.36
C ALA A 48 3.91 5.00 0.04
N GLU A 49 3.00 5.52 0.87
CA GLU A 49 3.34 5.97 2.23
C GLU A 49 3.83 4.83 3.14
N VAL A 50 3.23 3.63 3.02
CA VAL A 50 3.72 2.42 3.71
C VAL A 50 5.11 2.05 3.23
N ILE A 51 5.38 2.10 1.92
CA ILE A 51 6.72 1.83 1.36
C ILE A 51 7.74 2.85 1.89
N GLU A 52 7.41 4.14 1.91
CA GLU A 52 8.28 5.18 2.47
C GLU A 52 8.56 4.95 3.96
N ALA A 53 7.54 4.54 4.73
CA ALA A 53 7.67 4.28 6.16
C ALA A 53 8.55 3.06 6.46
N VAL A 54 8.49 2.03 5.62
CA VAL A 54 9.27 0.79 5.74
C VAL A 54 10.71 0.99 5.28
N THR A 55 10.90 1.60 4.11
CA THR A 55 12.22 1.74 3.47
C THR A 55 12.98 2.97 3.92
N THR A 56 12.29 3.96 4.51
CA THR A 56 12.78 5.31 4.81
C THR A 56 13.19 6.14 3.58
N PHE A 57 12.91 5.64 2.36
CA PHE A 57 13.16 6.34 1.11
C PHE A 57 11.86 6.88 0.53
N LYS A 58 11.96 8.03 -0.16
CA LYS A 58 10.81 8.62 -0.85
C LYS A 58 10.47 7.84 -2.12
N VAL A 59 9.18 7.67 -2.36
CA VAL A 59 8.68 7.08 -3.60
C VAL A 59 8.78 8.15 -4.70
N PRO A 60 9.64 7.97 -5.73
CA PRO A 60 9.78 8.95 -6.81
C PRO A 60 8.51 9.01 -7.67
N ASP A 61 8.32 10.15 -8.33
CA ASP A 61 7.26 10.37 -9.33
C ASP A 61 5.82 10.07 -8.87
N LEU A 62 5.57 10.15 -7.56
CA LEU A 62 4.25 9.91 -6.98
C LEU A 62 3.24 11.00 -7.36
N VAL A 63 2.17 10.61 -8.04
CA VAL A 63 1.05 11.50 -8.35
C VAL A 63 0.19 11.72 -7.10
N LYS A 64 0.42 12.83 -6.37
CA LYS A 64 -0.23 13.13 -5.08
C LYS A 64 -1.77 13.32 -5.12
N LYS A 65 -2.34 13.50 -6.32
CA LYS A 65 -3.78 13.67 -6.54
C LYS A 65 -4.21 12.91 -7.80
N PRO A 66 -4.28 11.58 -7.74
CA PRO A 66 -4.67 10.77 -8.88
C PRO A 66 -6.11 11.10 -9.28
N LYS A 67 -6.35 11.28 -10.59
CA LYS A 67 -7.66 11.66 -11.15
C LYS A 67 -8.11 10.73 -12.26
N THR A 68 -7.16 10.05 -12.91
CA THR A 68 -7.41 9.12 -14.01
C THR A 68 -6.88 7.74 -13.63
N ALA A 69 -7.40 6.69 -14.29
CA ALA A 69 -6.90 5.33 -14.09
C ALA A 69 -5.39 5.21 -14.39
N GLN A 70 -4.88 6.00 -15.35
CA GLN A 70 -3.44 6.04 -15.65
C GLN A 70 -2.60 6.57 -14.47
N HIS A 71 -3.10 7.52 -13.68
CA HIS A 71 -2.38 8.00 -12.49
C HIS A 71 -2.29 6.93 -11.38
N MET A 72 -3.27 6.03 -11.33
CA MET A 72 -3.33 4.94 -10.33
C MET A 72 -2.54 3.71 -10.77
N ASN A 73 -2.52 3.42 -12.08
CA ASN A 73 -1.91 2.22 -12.66
C ASN A 73 -0.49 2.44 -13.19
N SER A 74 0.13 3.59 -12.90
CA SER A 74 1.48 3.88 -13.40
C SER A 74 2.48 2.88 -12.83
N THR A 75 2.94 1.94 -13.65
CA THR A 75 3.96 0.96 -13.29
C THR A 75 5.38 1.54 -13.32
N ALA A 76 5.52 2.82 -13.68
CA ALA A 76 6.81 3.52 -13.73
C ALA A 76 7.57 3.44 -12.38
N PHE A 77 6.84 3.29 -11.28
CA PHE A 77 7.40 3.12 -9.94
C PHE A 77 8.11 1.77 -9.71
N PHE A 78 7.70 0.69 -10.40
CA PHE A 78 8.26 -0.65 -10.18
C PHE A 78 9.40 -1.01 -11.12
N ASP A 79 9.92 -0.05 -11.90
CA ASP A 79 11.11 -0.25 -12.73
C ASP A 79 12.38 -0.19 -11.86
N PHE A 80 12.49 -1.12 -10.91
CA PHE A 80 13.69 -1.37 -10.09
C PHE A 80 14.95 -1.68 -10.92
N GLY A 81 14.82 -1.78 -12.25
CA GLY A 81 15.88 -2.12 -13.20
C GLY A 81 16.48 -0.95 -13.98
N LYS A 82 15.98 0.29 -13.84
CA LYS A 82 16.61 1.41 -14.54
C LYS A 82 17.87 1.89 -13.79
N PRO A 83 19.04 1.97 -14.47
CA PRO A 83 20.22 2.58 -13.86
C PRO A 83 19.92 4.06 -13.60
N LEU A 84 20.31 4.54 -12.42
CA LEU A 84 20.40 5.96 -12.12
C LEU A 84 21.48 6.53 -13.04
N GLY A 85 21.07 7.19 -14.13
CA GLY A 85 21.92 7.88 -15.09
C GLY A 85 21.54 9.35 -15.18
#